data_AF-A0A9D0HPM9-F1
#
_entry.id   AF-A0A9D0HPM9-F1
#
_cell.length_a   1.000
_cell.length_b   1.000
_cell.length_c   1.000
_cell.angle_alpha   90.00
_cell.angle_beta   90.00
_cell.angle_gamma   90.00
#
_symmetry.space_group_name_H-M   'P 1'
#
loop_
_entity.id
_entity.type
_entity.pdbx_description
1 polymer ?
#
loop_
_entity_poly.entity_id
_entity_poly.type
_entity_poly.pdbx_seq_one_letter_code
_entity_poly.pdbx_strand_id
1 'polypeptide(L)'
;MIKKLFSLKAAVIVMLLFAFAIGYATFVENDFGTQSAKALIYNSRWFEILLFYFTALVIYNIFAFKMYKRSKWGQLVLHTAFL
;
A
#
# COMPACT_ATOMS: atom_id res chain seq x y z
N MET A 1 21.06 -2.85 -5.71
CA MET A 1 19.78 -3.57 -5.95
C MET A 1 18.65 -3.06 -5.04
N ILE A 2 18.85 -3.02 -3.71
CA ILE A 2 17.84 -2.59 -2.71
C ILE A 2 17.26 -1.19 -2.98
N LYS A 3 18.08 -0.20 -3.38
CA LYS A 3 17.60 1.16 -3.72
C LYS A 3 16.58 1.22 -4.86
N LYS A 4 16.57 0.23 -5.78
CA LYS A 4 15.57 0.18 -6.86
C LYS A 4 14.22 -0.34 -6.36
N LEU A 5 14.26 -1.34 -5.48
CA LEU A 5 13.08 -1.92 -4.83
C LEU A 5 12.43 -0.88 -3.91
N PHE A 6 13.21 -0.15 -3.12
CA PHE A 6 12.72 0.92 -2.24
C PHE A 6 12.77 2.31 -2.89
N SER A 7 12.28 2.43 -4.12
CA SER A 7 12.25 3.71 -4.84
C SER A 7 10.84 4.31 -4.90
N LEU A 8 10.74 5.62 -5.17
CA LEU A 8 9.44 6.27 -5.41
C LEU A 8 8.68 5.62 -6.58
N LYS A 9 9.39 5.19 -7.63
CA LYS A 9 8.80 4.47 -8.77
C LYS A 9 8.17 3.15 -8.33
N ALA A 10 8.86 2.40 -7.49
CA ALA A 10 8.34 1.16 -6.92
C ALA A 10 7.12 1.42 -6.02
N ALA A 11 7.15 2.48 -5.20
CA ALA A 11 5.99 2.89 -4.39
C ALA A 11 4.75 3.17 -5.25
N VAL A 12 4.90 3.91 -6.36
CA VAL A 12 3.80 4.17 -7.30
C VAL A 12 3.27 2.87 -7.93
N ILE A 13 4.16 1.98 -8.38
CA ILE A 13 3.74 0.70 -8.97
C ILE A 13 2.95 -0.14 -7.96
N VAL A 14 3.47 -0.29 -6.74
CA VAL A 14 2.79 -1.06 -5.69
C VAL A 14 1.48 -0.41 -5.27
N MET A 15 1.42 0.92 -5.21
CA MET A 15 0.18 1.67 -4.95
C MET A 15 -0.89 1.37 -6.00
N LEU A 16 -0.53 1.35 -7.29
CA LEU A 16 -1.47 1.02 -8.36
C LEU A 16 -1.93 -0.44 -8.29
N LEU A 17 -1.03 -1.37 -7.96
CA LEU A 17 -1.39 -2.78 -7.75
C LEU A 17 -2.34 -2.93 -6.56
N PHE A 18 -2.09 -2.22 -5.46
CA PHE A 18 -2.97 -2.18 -4.30
C PHE A 18 -4.35 -1.64 -4.67
N ALA A 19 -4.41 -0.49 -5.37
CA ALA A 19 -5.66 0.12 -5.82
C ALA A 19 -6.46 -0.81 -6.75
N PHE A 20 -5.79 -1.51 -7.67
CA PHE A 20 -6.44 -2.49 -8.54
C PHE A 20 -6.95 -3.70 -7.75
N ALA A 21 -6.17 -4.22 -6.81
CA ALA A 21 -6.57 -5.35 -5.98
C ALA A 21 -7.81 -5.04 -5.13
N ILE A 22 -7.86 -3.88 -4.47
CA ILE A 22 -9.03 -3.48 -3.68
C ILE A 22 -10.24 -3.15 -4.57
N GLY A 23 -10.03 -2.53 -5.73
CA GLY A 23 -11.11 -2.28 -6.69
C GLY A 23 -11.72 -3.58 -7.20
N TYR A 24 -10.88 -4.56 -7.54
CA TYR A 24 -11.33 -5.90 -7.93
C TYR A 24 -12.03 -6.62 -6.76
N ALA A 25 -11.54 -6.47 -5.53
CA ALA A 25 -12.19 -7.02 -4.34
C ALA A 25 -13.63 -6.53 -4.16
N THR A 26 -13.90 -5.25 -4.46
CA THR A 26 -15.25 -4.69 -4.42
C THR A 26 -16.21 -5.39 -5.38
N PHE A 27 -15.76 -5.70 -6.61
CA PHE A 27 -16.58 -6.44 -7.57
C PHE A 27 -16.79 -7.89 -7.12
N VAL A 28 -15.73 -8.53 -6.62
CA VAL A 28 -15.83 -9.89 -6.08
C VAL A 28 -16.80 -9.95 -4.90
N GLU A 29 -16.78 -8.94 -4.03
CA GLU A 29 -17.71 -8.85 -2.90
C GLU A 29 -19.16 -8.66 -3.36
N ASN A 30 -19.38 -7.84 -4.39
CA ASN A 30 -20.71 -7.63 -4.97
C ASN A 30 -21.29 -8.90 -5.61
N ASP A 31 -20.47 -9.64 -6.37
CA ASP A 31 -20.93 -10.76 -7.19
C ASP A 31 -20.94 -12.10 -6.43
N PHE A 32 -19.98 -12.30 -5.51
CA PHE A 32 -19.76 -13.57 -4.81
C PHE A 32 -19.86 -13.46 -3.29
N GLY A 33 -20.19 -12.27 -2.77
CA GLY A 33 -20.36 -12.00 -1.35
C GLY A 33 -19.05 -11.75 -0.59
N THR A 34 -19.18 -11.16 0.60
CA THR A 34 -18.07 -10.76 1.46
C THR A 34 -17.14 -11.92 1.85
N GLN A 35 -17.67 -13.13 2.05
CA GLN A 35 -16.86 -14.28 2.43
C GLN A 35 -15.86 -14.67 1.33
N SER A 36 -16.28 -14.61 0.07
CA SER A 36 -15.45 -14.89 -1.10
C SER A 36 -14.36 -13.84 -1.26
N ALA A 37 -14.71 -12.55 -1.15
CA ALA A 37 -13.73 -11.46 -1.22
C ALA A 37 -12.66 -11.55 -0.11
N LYS A 38 -13.07 -11.92 1.10
CA LYS A 38 -12.13 -12.15 2.21
C LYS A 38 -11.20 -13.33 1.94
N ALA A 39 -11.72 -14.47 1.50
CA ALA A 39 -10.89 -15.65 1.25
C ALA A 39 -9.90 -15.44 0.09
N LEU A 40 -10.33 -14.79 -0.98
CA LEU A 40 -9.53 -14.63 -2.20
C LEU A 40 -8.52 -13.47 -2.11
N ILE A 41 -8.88 -12.39 -1.43
CA ILE A 41 -8.10 -11.14 -1.43
C ILE A 41 -7.69 -10.77 -0.01
N TYR A 42 -8.61 -10.33 0.86
CA TYR A 42 -8.22 -9.68 2.11
C TYR A 42 -7.40 -10.57 3.07
N ASN A 43 -7.74 -11.85 3.20
CA ASN A 43 -7.05 -12.81 4.07
C ASN A 43 -6.05 -13.69 3.31
N SER A 44 -5.76 -13.36 2.05
CA SER A 44 -4.82 -14.12 1.24
C SER A 44 -3.38 -13.71 1.54
N ARG A 45 -2.47 -14.69 1.53
CA ARG A 45 -1.04 -14.42 1.79
C ARG A 45 -0.40 -13.46 0.78
N TRP A 46 -0.86 -13.48 -0.48
CA TRP A 46 -0.30 -12.60 -1.50
C TRP A 46 -0.67 -11.14 -1.25
N PHE A 47 -1.90 -10.88 -0.78
CA PHE A 47 -2.36 -9.54 -0.45
C PHE A 47 -1.71 -9.03 0.84
N GLU A 48 -1.52 -9.91 1.83
CA GLU A 48 -0.76 -9.59 3.04
C GLU A 48 0.68 -9.18 2.73
N ILE A 49 1.38 -9.92 1.87
CA ILE A 49 2.74 -9.56 1.43
C ILE A 49 2.74 -8.23 0.67
N LEU A 50 1.73 -7.99 -0.18
CA LEU A 50 1.58 -6.74 -0.92
C LEU A 50 1.36 -5.55 0.02
N LEU A 51 0.50 -5.69 1.02
CA LEU A 51 0.27 -4.69 2.07
C LEU A 51 1.55 -4.42 2.87
N PHE A 52 2.22 -5.47 3.36
CA PHE A 52 3.45 -5.32 4.12
C PHE A 52 4.54 -4.59 3.31
N TYR A 53 4.68 -4.93 2.03
CA TYR A 53 5.64 -4.26 1.15
C TYR A 53 5.25 -2.80 0.88
N PHE A 54 3.96 -2.51 0.68
CA PHE A 54 3.47 -1.14 0.53
C PHE A 54 3.75 -0.29 1.76
N THR A 55 3.43 -0.79 2.96
CA THR A 55 3.75 -0.14 4.24
C THR A 55 5.26 0.10 4.38
N ALA A 56 6.09 -0.91 4.11
CA ALA A 56 7.54 -0.77 4.17
C ALA A 56 8.07 0.32 3.19
N LEU A 57 7.49 0.42 2.00
CA LEU A 57 7.82 1.47 1.02
C LEU A 57 7.43 2.86 1.52
N VAL A 58 6.25 3.03 2.10
CA VAL A 58 5.81 4.31 2.66
C VAL A 58 6.74 4.73 3.80
N ILE A 59 7.01 3.83 4.75
CA ILE A 59 7.92 4.09 5.88
C ILE A 59 9.31 4.48 5.37
N TYR A 60 9.87 3.71 4.41
CA TYR A 60 11.17 4.03 3.83
C TYR A 60 11.19 5.43 3.20
N ASN A 61 10.17 5.79 2.43
CA ASN A 61 10.11 7.10 1.77
C ASN A 61 9.95 8.26 2.77
N ILE A 62 9.22 8.06 3.89
CA ILE A 62 9.12 9.04 4.98
C ILE A 62 10.51 9.44 5.50
N PHE A 63 11.37 8.44 5.76
CA PHE A 63 12.73 8.69 6.24
C PHE A 63 13.66 9.20 5.13
N ALA A 64 13.59 8.61 3.93
CA ALA A 64 14.43 8.99 2.80
C ALA A 64 14.22 10.45 2.38
N PHE A 65 12.98 10.95 2.40
CA PHE A 65 12.64 12.33 2.07
C PHE A 65 12.62 13.28 3.28
N LYS A 66 12.98 12.78 4.47
CA LYS A 66 13.01 13.52 5.74
C LYS A 66 11.70 14.25 6.03
N MET A 67 10.57 13.55 5.87
CA MET A 67 9.22 14.13 5.99
C MET A 67 8.88 14.53 7.44
N TYR A 68 9.67 14.06 8.42
CA TYR A 68 9.62 14.47 9.83
C TYR A 68 10.00 15.94 10.08
N LYS A 69 10.54 16.67 9.08
CA LYS A 69 10.80 18.11 9.19
C LYS A 69 9.50 18.91 9.26
N ARG A 70 9.44 19.94 10.12
CA ARG A 70 8.25 20.80 10.30
C ARG A 70 7.65 21.35 9.00
N SER A 71 8.49 21.69 8.02
CA SER A 71 8.03 22.17 6.71
C SER A 71 7.26 21.14 5.87
N LYS A 72 7.29 19.86 6.24
CA LYS A 72 6.66 18.75 5.50
C LYS A 72 5.59 18.01 6.31
N TRP A 73 5.13 18.58 7.43
CA TRP A 73 4.15 17.93 8.30
C TRP A 73 2.85 17.55 7.60
N GLY A 74 2.35 18.38 6.67
CA GLY A 74 1.17 18.01 5.88
C GLY A 74 1.37 16.73 5.08
N GLN A 75 2.56 16.53 4.50
CA GLN A 75 2.89 15.29 3.78
C GLN A 75 3.05 14.12 4.75
N LEU A 76 3.70 14.33 5.89
CA LEU A 76 3.87 13.28 6.91
C LEU A 76 2.52 12.78 7.42
N VAL A 77 1.64 13.70 7.85
CA VAL A 77 0.30 13.39 8.39
C VAL A 77 -0.51 12.58 7.38
N LEU A 78 -0.51 13.00 6.11
CA LEU A 78 -1.21 12.28 5.05
C LEU A 78 -0.74 10.83 4.94
N HIS A 79 0.58 10.59 4.92
CA HIS A 79 1.09 9.23 4.75
C HIS A 79 0.88 8.37 6.01
N THR A 80 0.99 8.94 7.20
CA THR A 80 0.72 8.23 8.46
C THR A 80 -0.75 7.90 8.66
N ALA A 81 -1.68 8.58 8.00
CA ALA A 81 -3.11 8.24 8.07
C ALA A 81 -3.46 6.92 7.34
N PHE A 82 -2.57 6.45 6.45
CA PHE A 82 -2.74 5.22 5.68
C PHE A 82 -1.85 4.06 6.17
N LEU A 83 -1.06 4.28 7.23
CA LEU A 83 -0.22 3.29 7.89
C LEU A 83 -0.95 2.70 9.11
#